data_AF-A0A553RE38-F1
#
_entry.id   AF-A0A553RE38-F1
#
_cell.length_a   1.000
_cell.length_b   1.000
_cell.length_c   1.000
_cell.angle_alpha   90.00
_cell.angle_beta   90.00
_cell.angle_gamma   90.00
#
_symmetry.space_group_name_H-M   'P 1'
#
loop_
_entity.id
_entity.type
_entity.pdbx_description
1 polymer ?
#
loop_
_entity_poly.entity_id
_entity_poly.type
_entity_poly.pdbx_seq_one_letter_code
_entity_poly.pdbx_strand_id
1 'polypeptide(L)'
;MCRKCPDGFVCWKTGRNPNYGYTSFDTFGWAFLSLFRLMTQDYWENLYHHTLRSAGKAYMVFFVVVIFLGSFYLVNLILAVVAMAYEEQNQATIAEALQKEQEFQLAMEQLKKEQQAAQKAQETESVLTADVSNFSSQDKANTERRKSSRPLSEGA
;
A
#
# COMPACT_ATOMS: atom_id res chain seq x y z
N MET A 1 26.19 26.75 -39.10
CA MET A 1 26.50 28.19 -39.24
C MET A 1 26.79 28.78 -37.87
N CYS A 2 28.03 29.16 -37.57
CA CYS A 2 28.33 29.92 -36.35
C CYS A 2 27.91 31.38 -36.54
N ARG A 3 27.26 31.97 -35.53
CA ARG A 3 26.50 33.22 -35.73
C ARG A 3 27.34 34.46 -36.01
N LYS A 4 28.45 34.68 -35.28
CA LYS A 4 29.37 35.80 -35.43
C LYS A 4 30.74 35.43 -34.84
N CYS A 5 31.78 35.53 -35.64
CA CYS A 5 33.17 35.51 -35.18
C CYS A 5 33.68 36.96 -35.08
N PRO A 6 34.67 37.26 -34.23
CA PRO A 6 35.33 38.57 -34.20
C PRO A 6 35.92 38.93 -35.56
N ASP A 7 36.16 40.22 -35.81
CA ASP A 7 36.74 40.68 -37.07
C ASP A 7 38.09 39.99 -37.33
N GLY A 8 38.26 39.48 -38.54
CA GLY A 8 39.44 38.70 -38.94
C GLY A 8 39.38 37.19 -38.63
N PHE A 9 38.35 36.69 -37.95
CA PHE A 9 38.18 35.26 -37.67
C PHE A 9 37.05 34.64 -38.51
N VAL A 10 37.31 33.45 -39.04
CA VAL A 10 36.31 32.65 -39.78
C VAL A 10 35.92 31.42 -38.97
N CYS A 11 34.64 31.05 -39.01
CA CYS A 11 34.21 29.81 -38.39
C CYS A 11 34.51 28.62 -39.29
N TRP A 12 35.20 27.62 -38.73
CA TRP A 12 35.45 26.34 -39.38
C TRP A 12 34.87 25.20 -38.55
N LYS A 13 34.34 24.15 -39.19
CA LYS A 13 33.96 22.90 -38.52
C LYS A 13 35.22 22.06 -38.28
N THR A 14 36.08 22.50 -37.36
CA THR A 14 37.31 21.78 -36.98
C THR A 14 37.43 21.74 -35.45
N GLY A 15 37.92 20.64 -34.88
CA GLY A 15 38.11 20.46 -33.44
C GLY A 15 37.22 19.40 -32.77
N ARG A 16 37.43 19.21 -31.46
CA ARG A 16 36.64 18.30 -30.61
C ARG A 16 35.32 18.94 -30.19
N ASN A 17 34.28 18.13 -30.00
CA ASN A 17 32.99 18.62 -29.48
C ASN A 17 33.13 19.12 -28.03
N PRO A 18 32.26 20.07 -27.60
CA PRO A 18 32.24 20.59 -26.24
C PRO A 18 32.06 19.49 -25.18
N ASN A 19 32.40 19.80 -23.92
CA ASN A 19 32.28 18.88 -22.78
C ASN A 19 32.97 17.54 -23.02
N TYR A 20 34.25 17.56 -23.40
CA TYR A 20 35.08 16.36 -23.65
C TYR A 20 34.54 15.42 -24.75
N GLY A 21 33.66 15.89 -25.63
CA GLY A 21 33.06 15.05 -26.67
C GLY A 21 31.63 14.59 -26.37
N TYR A 22 31.17 14.74 -25.13
CA TYR A 22 29.86 14.24 -24.68
C TYR A 22 28.68 15.04 -25.24
N THR A 23 28.91 16.29 -25.61
CA THR A 23 27.88 17.15 -26.22
C THR A 23 28.04 17.17 -27.73
N SER A 24 27.56 16.11 -28.39
CA SER A 24 27.64 15.93 -29.84
C SER A 24 26.37 15.32 -30.43
N PHE A 25 26.09 15.66 -31.68
CA PHE A 25 25.02 15.05 -32.50
C PHE A 25 25.60 14.25 -33.68
N ASP A 26 26.91 13.98 -33.66
CA ASP A 26 27.62 13.35 -34.78
C ASP A 26 27.44 11.82 -34.80
N THR A 27 27.12 11.20 -33.65
CA THR A 27 26.78 9.78 -33.55
C THR A 27 25.43 9.57 -32.87
N PHE A 28 24.76 8.46 -33.20
CA PHE A 28 23.43 8.16 -32.67
C PHE A 28 23.38 8.10 -31.13
N GLY A 29 24.38 7.47 -30.49
CA GLY A 29 24.39 7.32 -29.03
C GLY A 29 24.50 8.65 -28.28
N TRP A 30 25.42 9.53 -28.69
CA TRP A 30 25.55 10.86 -28.08
C TRP A 30 24.39 11.78 -28.42
N ALA A 31 23.83 11.65 -29.62
CA ALA A 31 22.60 12.36 -30.00
C ALA A 31 21.40 11.90 -29.15
N PHE A 32 21.23 10.60 -28.92
CA PHE A 32 20.19 10.05 -28.07
C PHE A 32 20.36 10.49 -26.62
N LEU A 33 21.58 10.45 -26.08
CA LEU A 33 21.84 10.94 -24.71
C LEU A 33 21.54 12.44 -24.59
N SER A 34 21.90 13.23 -25.60
CA SER A 34 21.58 14.66 -25.66
C SER A 34 20.06 14.91 -25.72
N LEU A 35 19.32 14.13 -26.51
CA LEU A 35 17.86 14.19 -26.59
C LEU A 35 17.20 13.74 -25.28
N PHE A 36 17.68 12.66 -24.67
CA PHE A 36 17.22 12.20 -23.36
C PHE A 36 17.38 13.29 -22.29
N ARG A 37 18.56 13.94 -22.28
CA ARG A 37 18.83 15.09 -21.41
C ARG A 37 17.88 16.28 -21.67
N LEU A 38 17.46 16.53 -22.92
CA LEU A 38 16.41 17.51 -23.22
C LEU A 38 15.06 17.08 -22.63
N MET A 39 14.69 15.80 -22.77
CA MET A 39 13.40 15.29 -22.30
C MET A 39 13.27 15.31 -20.77
N THR A 40 14.37 15.08 -20.05
CA THR A 40 14.42 15.15 -18.58
C THR A 40 14.71 16.55 -18.05
N GLN A 41 14.89 17.54 -18.93
CA GLN A 41 15.21 18.93 -18.58
C GLN A 41 16.48 19.06 -17.70
N ASP A 42 17.47 18.18 -17.89
CA ASP A 42 18.72 18.25 -17.13
C ASP A 42 19.74 19.16 -17.83
N TYR A 43 20.08 20.29 -17.19
CA TYR A 43 21.04 21.28 -17.69
C TYR A 43 20.84 21.66 -19.18
N TRP A 44 19.60 21.60 -19.67
CA TRP A 44 19.26 21.68 -21.10
C TRP A 44 19.52 23.06 -21.70
N GLU A 45 19.47 24.13 -20.88
CA GLU A 45 19.70 25.52 -21.30
C GLU A 45 21.09 25.72 -21.92
N ASN A 46 22.12 25.08 -21.35
CA ASN A 46 23.48 25.16 -21.89
C ASN A 46 23.58 24.50 -23.28
N LEU A 47 22.92 23.34 -23.43
CA LEU A 47 22.86 22.63 -24.71
C LEU A 47 22.05 23.43 -25.75
N TYR A 48 20.96 24.06 -25.31
CA TYR A 48 20.18 24.99 -26.12
C TYR A 48 21.05 26.16 -26.61
N HIS A 49 21.83 26.81 -25.73
CA HIS A 49 22.74 27.90 -26.11
C HIS A 49 23.83 27.45 -27.09
N HIS A 50 24.46 26.29 -26.86
CA HIS A 50 25.47 25.74 -27.77
C HIS A 50 24.90 25.44 -29.16
N THR A 51 23.70 24.88 -29.20
CA THR A 51 23.03 24.55 -30.46
C THR A 51 22.56 25.80 -31.19
N LEU A 52 22.01 26.79 -30.48
CA LEU A 52 21.57 28.06 -31.07
C LEU A 52 22.74 28.86 -31.65
N ARG A 53 23.91 28.79 -31.01
CA ARG A 53 25.15 29.44 -31.49
C ARG A 53 25.72 28.77 -32.74
N SER A 54 25.51 27.46 -32.91
CA SER A 54 26.12 26.63 -33.96
C SER A 54 25.21 26.35 -35.18
N ALA A 55 23.90 26.28 -34.94
CA ALA A 55 22.88 25.92 -35.93
C ALA A 55 21.92 27.08 -36.27
N GLY A 56 21.72 28.04 -35.35
CA GLY A 56 20.92 29.25 -35.57
C GLY A 56 19.57 29.27 -34.86
N LYS A 57 18.89 30.43 -34.88
CA LYS A 57 17.62 30.67 -34.14
C LYS A 57 16.43 29.82 -34.63
N ALA A 58 16.43 29.38 -35.89
CA ALA A 58 15.33 28.57 -36.44
C ALA A 58 15.17 27.22 -35.72
N TYR A 59 16.27 26.67 -35.20
CA TYR A 59 16.28 25.44 -34.41
C TYR A 59 15.63 25.59 -33.02
N MET A 60 15.24 26.80 -32.59
CA MET A 60 14.42 26.98 -31.38
C MET A 60 13.14 26.17 -31.42
N VAL A 61 12.47 26.13 -32.59
CA VAL A 61 11.21 25.42 -32.74
C VAL A 61 11.40 23.91 -32.51
N PHE A 62 12.52 23.35 -32.97
CA PHE A 62 12.88 21.96 -32.70
C PHE A 62 13.03 21.69 -31.19
N PHE A 63 13.73 22.55 -30.45
CA PHE A 63 13.86 22.41 -28.99
C PHE A 63 12.51 22.47 -28.28
N VAL A 64 11.64 23.41 -28.66
CA VAL A 64 10.30 23.53 -28.09
C VAL A 64 9.51 22.25 -28.35
N VAL A 65 9.46 21.78 -29.60
CA VAL A 65 8.73 20.56 -29.95
C VAL A 65 9.25 19.33 -29.18
N VAL A 66 10.57 19.16 -29.07
CA VAL A 66 11.17 18.03 -28.36
C VAL A 66 10.94 18.10 -26.85
N ILE A 67 11.04 19.28 -26.24
CA ILE A 67 10.78 19.45 -24.81
C ILE A 67 9.30 19.22 -24.52
N PHE A 68 8.39 19.85 -25.26
CA PHE A 68 6.96 19.67 -25.05
C PHE A 68 6.52 18.23 -25.39
N LEU A 69 6.71 17.73 -26.60
CA LEU A 69 6.22 16.38 -26.91
C LEU A 69 7.00 15.27 -26.17
N GLY A 70 8.31 15.43 -26.00
CA GLY A 70 9.16 14.43 -25.36
C GLY A 70 8.93 14.35 -23.85
N SER A 71 8.92 15.48 -23.13
CA SER A 71 8.68 15.47 -21.68
C SER A 71 7.26 15.03 -21.35
N PHE A 72 6.24 15.48 -22.10
CA PHE A 72 4.87 15.02 -21.88
C PHE A 72 4.74 13.52 -22.13
N TYR A 73 5.35 12.99 -23.18
CA TYR A 73 5.34 11.55 -23.45
C TYR A 73 6.04 10.76 -22.33
N LEU A 74 7.25 11.16 -21.90
CA LEU A 74 7.96 10.47 -20.83
C LEU A 74 7.23 10.55 -19.48
N VAL A 75 6.72 11.71 -19.10
CA VAL A 75 5.96 11.87 -17.84
C VAL A 75 4.70 11.01 -17.87
N ASN A 76 3.95 11.01 -18.97
CA ASN A 76 2.74 10.19 -19.08
C ASN A 76 3.06 8.68 -19.05
N LEU A 77 4.18 8.26 -19.64
CA LEU A 77 4.63 6.87 -19.53
C LEU A 77 5.03 6.49 -18.11
N ILE A 78 5.81 7.34 -17.43
CA ILE A 78 6.23 7.09 -16.04
C ILE A 78 5.01 7.05 -15.14
N LEU A 79 4.07 8.00 -15.27
CA LEU A 79 2.83 8.03 -14.51
C LEU A 79 1.99 6.77 -14.73
N ALA A 80 1.87 6.30 -15.98
CA ALA A 80 1.16 5.07 -16.28
C ALA A 80 1.81 3.85 -15.59
N VAL A 81 3.13 3.72 -15.65
CA VAL A 81 3.86 2.61 -15.01
C VAL A 81 3.77 2.68 -13.49
N VAL A 82 3.93 3.87 -12.90
CA VAL A 82 3.80 4.07 -11.46
C VAL A 82 2.36 3.78 -11.00
N ALA A 83 1.35 4.19 -11.77
CA ALA A 83 -0.04 3.89 -11.47
C ALA A 83 -0.31 2.38 -11.52
N MET A 84 0.16 1.67 -12.56
CA MET A 84 0.01 0.22 -12.65
C MET A 84 0.67 -0.50 -11.46
N ALA A 85 1.91 -0.12 -11.11
CA ALA A 85 2.61 -0.71 -9.98
C ALA A 85 1.96 -0.37 -8.62
N TYR A 86 1.42 0.84 -8.48
CA TYR A 86 0.70 1.26 -7.29
C TYR A 86 -0.61 0.49 -7.13
N GLU A 87 -1.37 0.31 -8.22
CA GLU A 87 -2.63 -0.44 -8.22
C GLU A 87 -2.40 -1.90 -7.83
N GLU A 88 -1.37 -2.55 -8.38
CA GLU A 88 -1.02 -3.93 -8.05
C GLU A 88 -0.64 -4.09 -6.57
N GLN A 89 0.20 -3.19 -6.03
CA GLN A 89 0.56 -3.23 -4.60
C GLN A 89 -0.62 -2.91 -3.68
N ASN A 90 -1.45 -1.94 -4.05
CA ASN A 90 -2.63 -1.57 -3.28
C ASN A 90 -3.65 -2.71 -3.26
N GLN A 91 -3.88 -3.37 -4.40
CA GLN A 91 -4.78 -4.52 -4.49
C GLN A 91 -4.31 -5.70 -3.63
N ALA A 92 -3.02 -6.01 -3.65
CA ALA A 92 -2.44 -7.05 -2.79
C ALA A 92 -2.61 -6.71 -1.30
N THR A 93 -2.33 -5.47 -0.92
CA THR A 93 -2.44 -5.02 0.48
C THR A 93 -3.89 -5.08 0.98
N ILE A 94 -4.87 -4.66 0.17
CA ILE A 94 -6.29 -4.72 0.53
C ILE A 94 -6.76 -6.17 0.65
N ALA A 95 -6.34 -7.05 -0.26
CA ALA A 95 -6.70 -8.47 -0.20
C ALA A 95 -6.15 -9.15 1.07
N GLU A 96 -4.90 -8.88 1.44
CA GLU A 96 -4.32 -9.38 2.68
C GLU A 96 -5.02 -8.83 3.92
N ALA A 97 -5.38 -7.55 3.93
CA ALA A 97 -6.11 -6.94 5.04
C ALA A 97 -7.49 -7.59 5.23
N LEU A 98 -8.20 -7.84 4.13
CA LEU A 98 -9.51 -8.50 4.18
C LEU A 98 -9.42 -9.95 4.67
N GLN A 99 -8.40 -10.70 4.21
CA GLN A 99 -8.17 -12.07 4.70
C GLN A 99 -7.88 -12.09 6.20
N LYS A 100 -7.02 -11.19 6.68
CA LYS A 100 -6.74 -11.06 8.12
C LYS A 100 -7.99 -10.70 8.92
N GLU A 101 -8.85 -9.82 8.40
CA GLU A 101 -10.09 -9.47 9.06
C GLU A 101 -11.05 -10.67 9.13
N GLN A 102 -11.18 -11.45 8.06
CA GLN A 102 -12.00 -12.67 8.08
C GLN A 102 -11.47 -13.72 9.06
N GLU A 103 -10.16 -13.96 9.07
CA GLU A 103 -9.53 -14.87 10.02
C GLU A 103 -9.74 -14.40 11.47
N PHE A 104 -9.60 -13.10 11.73
CA PHE A 104 -9.85 -12.52 13.04
C PHE A 104 -11.30 -12.66 13.49
N GLN A 105 -12.26 -12.42 12.60
CA GLN A 105 -13.69 -12.57 12.90
C GLN A 105 -14.06 -14.03 13.22
N LEU A 106 -13.53 -14.99 12.47
CA LEU A 106 -13.75 -16.42 12.72
C LEU A 106 -13.17 -16.84 14.07
N ALA A 107 -11.95 -16.40 14.40
CA ALA A 107 -11.32 -16.67 15.69
C ALA A 107 -12.11 -16.07 16.87
N MET A 108 -12.62 -14.84 16.71
CA MET A 108 -13.48 -14.19 17.70
C MET A 108 -14.81 -14.92 17.91
N GLU A 109 -15.43 -15.42 16.84
CA GLU A 109 -16.67 -16.18 16.95
C GLU A 109 -16.49 -17.50 17.70
N GLN A 110 -15.36 -18.19 17.48
CA GLN A 110 -15.02 -19.42 18.20
C GLN A 110 -14.85 -19.16 19.71
N LEU A 111 -14.05 -18.15 20.07
CA LEU A 111 -13.85 -17.76 21.47
C LEU A 111 -15.17 -17.40 22.16
N LYS A 112 -16.08 -16.72 21.45
CA LYS A 112 -17.40 -16.36 21.99
C LYS A 112 -18.28 -17.59 22.26
N LYS A 113 -18.24 -18.60 21.39
CA LYS A 113 -18.97 -19.87 21.59
C LYS A 113 -18.41 -20.65 22.78
N GLU A 114 -17.09 -20.71 22.93
CA GLU A 114 -16.43 -21.34 24.08
C GLU A 114 -16.78 -20.65 25.40
N GLN A 115 -16.75 -19.31 25.44
CA GLN A 115 -17.16 -18.55 26.62
C GLN A 115 -18.63 -18.79 26.98
N GLN A 116 -19.54 -18.82 26.00
CA GLN A 116 -20.96 -19.11 26.26
C GLN A 116 -21.18 -20.54 26.76
N ALA A 117 -20.44 -21.52 26.25
CA ALA A 117 -20.50 -22.90 26.74
C ALA A 117 -19.98 -23.02 28.18
N ALA A 118 -18.88 -22.34 28.51
CA ALA A 118 -18.34 -22.28 29.86
C ALA A 118 -19.30 -21.58 30.85
N GLN A 119 -19.94 -20.48 30.44
CA GLN A 119 -20.95 -19.80 31.25
C GLN A 119 -22.19 -20.67 31.49
N LYS A 120 -22.70 -21.34 30.45
CA LYS A 120 -23.83 -22.27 30.61
C LYS A 120 -23.48 -23.44 31.52
N ALA A 121 -22.27 -23.99 31.40
CA ALA A 121 -21.80 -25.06 32.28
C ALA A 121 -21.78 -24.62 33.75
N GLN A 122 -21.26 -23.42 34.04
CA GLN A 122 -21.28 -22.81 35.37
C GLN A 122 -22.71 -22.53 35.88
N GLU A 123 -23.62 -22.06 35.02
CA GLU A 123 -25.03 -21.88 35.38
C GLU A 123 -25.70 -23.23 35.72
N THR A 124 -25.49 -24.29 34.93
CA THR A 124 -26.03 -25.62 35.27
C THR A 124 -25.46 -26.19 36.57
N GLU A 125 -24.17 -25.98 36.86
CA GLU A 125 -23.59 -26.38 38.16
C GLU A 125 -24.17 -25.58 39.34
N SER A 126 -24.41 -24.28 39.17
CA SER A 126 -25.05 -23.46 40.23
C SER A 126 -26.54 -23.80 40.45
N VAL A 127 -27.27 -24.20 39.40
CA VAL A 127 -28.66 -24.66 39.52
C VAL A 127 -28.74 -26.05 40.15
N LEU A 128 -27.85 -26.98 39.76
CA LEU A 128 -27.76 -28.31 40.37
C LEU A 128 -27.40 -28.25 41.86
N THR A 129 -26.57 -27.30 42.28
CA THR A 129 -26.25 -27.09 43.71
C THR A 129 -27.38 -26.38 44.47
N ALA A 130 -28.20 -25.55 43.81
CA ALA A 130 -29.40 -24.94 44.38
C ALA A 130 -30.57 -25.94 44.57
N ASP A 131 -30.75 -26.89 43.66
CA ASP A 131 -31.79 -27.92 43.79
C ASP A 131 -31.49 -28.93 44.91
N VAL A 132 -30.21 -29.25 45.15
CA VAL A 132 -29.80 -30.11 46.29
C VAL A 132 -30.07 -29.44 47.65
N SER A 133 -29.95 -28.12 47.73
CA SER A 133 -30.25 -27.37 48.97
C SER A 133 -31.77 -27.24 49.22
N ASN A 134 -32.59 -27.12 48.18
CA ASN A 134 -34.05 -27.13 48.29
C ASN A 134 -34.64 -28.51 48.68
N PHE A 135 -34.06 -29.61 48.17
CA PHE A 135 -34.50 -30.97 48.53
C PHE A 135 -34.27 -31.27 50.03
N SER A 136 -33.18 -30.77 50.62
CA SER A 136 -32.88 -30.93 52.05
C SER A 136 -33.90 -30.22 52.99
N SER A 137 -34.62 -29.22 52.48
CA SER A 137 -35.55 -28.41 53.27
C SER A 137 -36.96 -29.02 53.30
N GLN A 138 -37.38 -29.71 52.23
CA GLN A 138 -38.69 -30.38 52.16
C GLN A 138 -38.74 -31.69 52.97
N ASP A 139 -37.64 -32.45 53.05
CA ASP A 139 -37.59 -33.70 53.81
C ASP A 139 -37.71 -33.49 55.34
N LYS A 140 -37.20 -32.35 55.84
CA LYS A 140 -37.37 -31.96 57.25
C LYS A 140 -38.83 -31.64 57.59
N ALA A 141 -39.56 -30.96 56.70
CA ALA A 141 -40.95 -30.61 56.91
C ALA A 141 -41.91 -31.81 56.85
N ASN A 142 -41.59 -32.83 56.05
CA ASN A 142 -42.42 -34.04 55.92
C ASN A 142 -42.21 -35.02 57.10
N THR A 143 -41.00 -35.06 57.67
CA THR A 143 -40.68 -35.92 58.83
C THR A 143 -41.36 -35.44 60.11
N GLU A 144 -41.50 -34.12 60.30
CA GLU A 144 -42.20 -33.52 61.45
C GLU A 144 -43.71 -33.82 61.44
N ARG A 145 -44.38 -33.78 60.28
CA ARG A 145 -45.82 -34.13 60.17
C ARG A 145 -46.10 -35.60 60.46
N ARG A 146 -45.16 -36.49 60.15
CA ARG A 146 -45.33 -37.94 60.33
C ARG A 146 -45.14 -38.38 61.80
N LYS A 147 -44.46 -37.57 62.62
CA LYS A 147 -44.22 -37.85 64.04
C LYS A 147 -45.42 -37.51 64.95
N SER A 148 -46.40 -36.77 64.44
CA SER A 148 -47.59 -36.33 65.20
C SER A 148 -48.75 -37.34 65.23
N SER A 149 -48.67 -38.50 64.54
CA SER A 149 -49.88 -39.27 64.17
C SER A 149 -49.90 -40.78 64.48
N ARG A 150 -49.15 -41.32 65.45
CA ARG A 150 -49.46 -42.67 66.00
C ARG A 150 -49.28 -42.79 67.53
N PRO A 151 -50.29 -43.33 68.24
CA PRO A 151 -50.26 -43.54 69.69
C PRO A 151 -49.57 -44.86 70.10
N LEU A 152 -49.25 -44.90 71.39
CA LEU A 152 -48.56 -45.94 72.18
C LEU A 152 -49.39 -47.23 72.33
N SER A 153 -48.77 -48.42 72.21
CA SER A 153 -49.12 -49.71 72.86
C SER A 153 -48.06 -50.76 72.47
N GLU A 154 -47.21 -51.23 73.39
CA GLU A 154 -47.33 -52.49 74.19
C GLU A 154 -47.42 -53.76 73.32
N GLY A 155 -46.69 -54.85 73.54
CA GLY A 155 -45.83 -55.29 74.63
C GLY A 155 -45.44 -56.76 74.39
N ALA A 156 -44.79 -57.34 75.41
CA ALA A 156 -44.32 -58.73 75.58
C ALA A 156 -42.99 -59.12 74.92
#